data_AF-A0A953YWK8-F1
#
_entry.id   AF-A0A953YWK8-F1
#
_cell.length_a   1.000
_cell.length_b   1.000
_cell.length_c   1.000
_cell.angle_alpha   90.00
_cell.angle_beta   90.00
_cell.angle_gamma   90.00
#
_symmetry.space_group_name_H-M   'P 1'
#
loop_
_entity.id
_entity.type
_entity.pdbx_description
1 polymer ?
#
loop_
_entity_poly.entity_id
_entity_poly.type
_entity_poly.pdbx_seq_one_letter_code
_entity_poly.pdbx_strand_id
1 'polypeptide(L)'
;MGGEILTIKLTGISGFAKGKDFVIEVGGEATIGRSRDCSLRIGESDEPAPDPQKPFKGSGGKDDHLHTVSRHHVKIEFKGPKAIFIQDMSKHGTFINGQRLDGRDQIIGLRKAPIELRLGTNETFRMELLREPAKLQPKITVKRREA
;
A
#
# COMPACT_ATOMS: atom_id res chain seq x y z
N MET A 1 -0.94 32.54 0.18
CA MET A 1 -0.01 31.62 -0.52
C MET A 1 -0.75 30.30 -0.69
N GLY A 2 -1.17 29.97 -1.90
CA GLY A 2 -1.85 28.70 -2.16
C GLY A 2 -0.84 27.56 -2.03
N GLY A 3 -0.91 26.82 -0.93
CA GLY A 3 -0.08 25.64 -0.74
C GLY A 3 -0.53 24.57 -1.72
N GLU A 4 0.38 24.13 -2.60
CA GLU A 4 0.18 22.90 -3.36
C GLU A 4 0.42 21.72 -2.41
N ILE A 5 -0.56 20.84 -2.27
CA ILE A 5 -0.38 19.59 -1.52
C ILE A 5 0.12 18.56 -2.50
N LEU A 6 1.32 18.05 -2.23
CA LEU A 6 1.89 16.94 -2.96
C LEU A 6 1.53 15.67 -2.20
N THR A 7 0.95 14.70 -2.89
CA THR A 7 0.60 13.39 -2.34
C THR A 7 1.05 12.29 -3.29
N ILE A 8 1.49 11.17 -2.72
CA ILE A 8 1.71 9.93 -3.47
C ILE A 8 0.45 9.09 -3.33
N LYS A 9 -0.18 8.76 -4.45
CA LYS A 9 -1.30 7.81 -4.50
C LYS A 9 -0.79 6.43 -4.88
N LEU A 10 -1.09 5.44 -4.06
CA LEU A 10 -0.89 4.02 -4.28
C LEU A 10 -2.25 3.39 -4.60
N THR A 11 -2.41 2.82 -5.79
CA THR A 11 -3.64 2.12 -6.19
C THR A 11 -3.32 0.65 -6.39
N GLY A 12 -3.94 -0.25 -5.64
CA GLY A 12 -3.74 -1.69 -5.82
C GLY A 12 -4.33 -2.16 -7.16
N ILE A 13 -3.49 -2.73 -8.01
CA ILE A 13 -3.85 -3.24 -9.35
C ILE A 13 -4.11 -4.75 -9.29
N SER A 14 -3.32 -5.48 -8.51
CA SER A 14 -3.41 -6.94 -8.39
C SER A 14 -3.16 -7.39 -6.94
N GLY A 15 -3.70 -8.56 -6.62
CA GLY A 15 -3.64 -9.19 -5.30
C GLY A 15 -4.76 -8.75 -4.34
N PHE A 16 -4.52 -8.90 -3.04
CA PHE A 16 -5.42 -8.56 -1.94
C PHE A 16 -5.70 -7.06 -1.81
N ALA A 17 -4.78 -6.20 -2.26
CA ALA A 17 -4.99 -4.76 -2.24
C ALA A 17 -5.68 -4.23 -3.51
N LYS A 18 -6.08 -5.11 -4.44
CA LYS A 18 -6.74 -4.73 -5.69
C LYS A 18 -7.97 -3.86 -5.44
N GLY A 19 -8.00 -2.68 -6.07
CA GLY A 19 -9.09 -1.72 -5.96
C GLY A 19 -9.03 -0.82 -4.72
N LYS A 20 -8.06 -1.01 -3.82
CA LYS A 20 -7.83 -0.09 -2.69
C LYS A 20 -6.87 1.01 -3.09
N ASP A 21 -7.21 2.24 -2.75
CA ASP A 21 -6.32 3.39 -2.88
C ASP A 21 -5.81 3.88 -1.52
N PHE A 22 -4.57 4.32 -1.50
CA PHE A 22 -3.89 4.85 -0.33
C PHE A 22 -3.11 6.09 -0.73
N VAL A 23 -3.12 7.10 0.13
CA VAL A 23 -2.44 8.37 -0.12
C VAL A 23 -1.40 8.63 0.97
N ILE A 24 -0.24 9.15 0.56
CA ILE A 24 0.84 9.55 1.45
C ILE A 24 1.11 11.03 1.19
N GLU A 25 0.93 11.85 2.22
CA GLU A 25 1.21 13.28 2.15
C GLU A 25 2.70 13.57 2.29
N VAL A 26 3.13 14.71 1.77
CA VAL A 26 4.52 15.17 1.92
C VAL A 26 4.88 15.32 3.41
N GLY A 27 6.06 14.81 3.77
CA GLY A 27 6.52 14.65 5.14
C GLY A 27 6.12 13.32 5.79
N GLY A 28 5.18 12.59 5.20
CA GLY A 28 4.66 11.34 5.71
C GLY A 28 5.52 10.11 5.39
N GLU A 29 5.20 9.02 6.08
CA GLU A 29 5.71 7.68 5.79
C GLU A 29 4.56 6.68 5.83
N ALA A 30 4.66 5.64 5.02
CA ALA A 30 3.72 4.54 5.03
C ALA A 30 4.48 3.21 5.04
N THR A 31 4.09 2.33 5.95
CA THR A 31 4.59 0.95 5.96
C THR A 31 3.51 0.05 5.40
N ILE A 32 3.88 -0.80 4.45
CA ILE A 32 2.98 -1.74 3.77
C ILE A 32 3.39 -3.16 4.14
N GLY A 33 2.42 -3.98 4.53
CA GLY A 33 2.67 -5.38 4.87
C GLY A 33 1.45 -6.05 5.47
N ARG A 34 1.60 -7.28 5.95
CA ARG A 34 0.49 -8.03 6.59
C ARG A 34 0.25 -7.68 8.07
N SER A 35 1.15 -6.93 8.71
CA SER A 35 0.99 -6.56 10.12
C SER A 35 -0.17 -5.59 10.31
N ARG A 36 -0.77 -5.60 11.50
CA ARG A 36 -1.82 -4.64 11.87
C ARG A 36 -1.26 -3.24 12.13
N ASP A 37 0.03 -3.16 12.45
CA ASP A 37 0.76 -1.91 12.68
C ASP A 37 1.21 -1.23 11.38
N CYS A 38 0.96 -1.85 10.22
CA CYS A 38 1.26 -1.25 8.92
C CYS A 38 0.17 -0.25 8.53
N SER A 39 0.59 0.88 7.96
CA SER A 39 -0.30 1.89 7.38
C SER A 39 -1.20 1.29 6.28
N LEU A 40 -0.65 0.34 5.51
CA LEU A 40 -1.38 -0.40 4.50
C LEU A 40 -1.29 -1.90 4.81
N ARG A 41 -2.42 -2.47 5.23
CA ARG A 41 -2.53 -3.88 5.56
C ARG A 41 -2.92 -4.72 4.35
N ILE A 42 -2.08 -5.71 4.03
CA ILE A 42 -2.31 -6.72 3.00
C ILE A 42 -2.97 -7.96 3.63
N GLY A 43 -4.00 -8.50 2.97
CA GLY A 43 -4.67 -9.74 3.39
C GLY A 43 -5.91 -9.57 4.26
N GLU A 44 -6.34 -8.34 4.54
CA GLU A 44 -7.69 -8.12 5.06
C GLU A 44 -8.66 -8.17 3.88
N SER A 45 -9.10 -9.40 3.60
CA SER A 45 -10.33 -9.63 2.84
C SER A 45 -11.45 -9.00 3.66
N ASP A 46 -12.30 -8.20 3.02
CA ASP A 46 -13.58 -7.72 3.56
C ASP A 46 -14.56 -8.91 3.66
N GLU A 47 -14.13 -10.03 4.25
CA GLU A 47 -15.04 -11.11 4.55
C GLU A 47 -15.91 -10.64 5.73
N PRO A 48 -17.25 -10.66 5.57
CA PRO A 48 -18.14 -10.36 6.68
C PRO A 48 -17.80 -11.29 7.85
N ALA A 49 -17.98 -10.77 9.07
CA ALA A 49 -17.69 -11.49 10.30
C ALA A 49 -18.16 -12.95 10.20
N PRO A 50 -17.35 -13.93 10.65
CA PRO A 50 -17.69 -15.33 10.54
C PRO A 50 -19.05 -15.57 11.18
N ASP A 51 -20.00 -16.05 10.40
CA ASP A 51 -21.32 -16.45 10.88
C ASP A 51 -21.13 -17.52 11.97
N PRO A 52 -21.66 -17.32 13.20
CA PRO A 52 -21.41 -18.20 14.33
C PRO A 52 -21.96 -19.63 14.13
N GLN A 53 -22.77 -19.88 13.10
CA GLN A 53 -23.31 -21.21 12.79
C GLN A 53 -22.53 -21.97 11.71
N LYS A 54 -21.50 -21.37 11.07
CA LYS A 54 -20.62 -22.12 10.18
C LYS A 54 -19.41 -22.66 10.95
N PRO A 55 -19.11 -23.97 10.88
CA PRO A 55 -17.87 -24.49 11.44
C PRO A 55 -16.71 -23.74 10.81
N PHE A 56 -15.79 -23.26 11.66
CA PHE A 56 -14.56 -22.56 11.31
C PHE A 56 -13.70 -23.48 10.43
N LYS A 57 -14.02 -23.54 9.14
CA LYS A 57 -13.27 -24.29 8.16
C LYS A 57 -12.02 -23.47 7.96
N GLY A 58 -10.96 -23.80 8.70
CA GLY A 58 -9.65 -23.16 8.58
C GLY A 58 -9.39 -22.92 7.09
N SER A 59 -9.24 -21.66 6.72
CA SER A 59 -9.14 -21.17 5.35
C SER A 59 -7.79 -21.57 4.72
N GLY A 60 -7.43 -22.85 4.79
CA GLY A 60 -6.16 -23.44 4.38
C GLY A 60 -5.99 -23.54 2.86
N GLY A 61 -6.28 -22.47 2.12
CA GLY A 61 -6.08 -22.43 0.68
C GLY A 61 -5.92 -21.04 0.06
N LYS A 62 -6.17 -19.95 0.81
CA LYS A 62 -5.93 -18.57 0.34
C LYS A 62 -4.74 -17.88 1.01
N ASP A 63 -4.14 -18.50 2.02
CA ASP A 63 -3.01 -17.94 2.78
C ASP A 63 -1.65 -18.07 2.06
N ASP A 64 -1.49 -19.01 1.12
CA ASP A 64 -0.18 -19.27 0.49
C ASP A 64 0.37 -18.05 -0.26
N HIS A 65 -0.52 -17.28 -0.91
CA HIS A 65 -0.12 -16.02 -1.55
C HIS A 65 0.21 -14.91 -0.54
N LEU A 66 -0.42 -14.89 0.64
CA LEU A 66 -0.10 -13.95 1.72
C LEU A 66 1.26 -14.25 2.36
N HIS A 67 1.72 -15.51 2.33
CA HIS A 67 3.04 -15.87 2.84
C HIS A 67 4.18 -15.23 2.04
N THR A 68 3.93 -14.81 0.80
CA THR A 68 4.92 -14.07 -0.02
C THR A 68 5.08 -12.62 0.43
N VAL A 69 4.11 -12.07 1.17
CA VAL A 69 4.15 -10.70 1.69
C VAL A 69 4.57 -10.70 3.17
N SER A 70 5.71 -10.07 3.47
CA SER A 70 6.23 -9.96 4.84
C SER A 70 5.36 -9.08 5.76
N ARG A 71 5.50 -9.25 7.08
CA ARG A 71 4.76 -8.45 8.10
C ARG A 71 4.95 -6.96 7.92
N HIS A 72 6.19 -6.55 7.72
CA HIS A 72 6.60 -5.21 7.31
C HIS A 72 7.34 -5.41 5.99
N HIS A 73 6.63 -5.32 4.87
CA HIS A 73 7.19 -5.70 3.58
C HIS A 73 8.03 -4.58 2.99
N VAL A 74 7.44 -3.39 2.93
CA VAL A 74 8.09 -2.22 2.37
C VAL A 74 7.73 -0.99 3.19
N LYS A 75 8.69 -0.09 3.34
CA LYS A 75 8.49 1.23 3.92
C LYS A 75 8.68 2.28 2.83
N ILE A 76 7.73 3.20 2.70
CA ILE A 76 7.78 4.33 1.78
C ILE A 76 7.85 5.60 2.62
N GLU A 77 8.88 6.40 2.42
CA GLU A 77 9.03 7.71 3.06
C GLU A 77 8.92 8.80 2.00
N PHE A 78 7.97 9.71 2.19
CA PHE A 78 7.77 10.82 1.27
C PHE A 78 8.21 12.12 1.93
N LYS A 79 9.48 12.49 1.79
CA LYS A 79 10.01 13.76 2.31
C LYS A 79 9.71 14.95 1.38
N GLY A 80 9.48 14.67 0.10
CA GLY A 80 9.18 15.69 -0.91
C GLY A 80 9.24 15.16 -2.33
N PRO A 81 8.89 15.96 -3.34
CA PRO A 81 8.80 15.52 -4.73
C PRO A 81 10.14 15.00 -5.29
N LYS A 82 11.26 15.44 -4.71
CA LYS A 82 12.61 14.96 -5.05
C LYS A 82 13.15 13.89 -4.10
N ALA A 83 12.47 13.63 -3.00
CA ALA A 83 12.97 12.84 -1.88
C ALA A 83 11.89 11.82 -1.47
N ILE A 84 11.72 10.82 -2.34
CA ILE A 84 10.84 9.68 -2.12
C ILE A 84 11.77 8.49 -1.91
N PHE A 85 11.75 7.92 -0.71
CA PHE A 85 12.57 6.75 -0.39
C PHE A 85 11.67 5.54 -0.25
N ILE A 86 12.17 4.42 -0.72
CA ILE A 86 11.53 3.14 -0.57
C ILE A 86 12.54 2.16 0.00
N GLN A 87 12.12 1.42 1.01
CA GLN A 87 12.96 0.45 1.69
C GLN A 87 12.27 -0.90 1.68
N ASP A 88 12.87 -1.84 0.97
CA ASP A 88 12.52 -3.25 1.04
C ASP A 88 12.95 -3.81 2.40
N MET A 89 11.99 -4.37 3.12
CA MET A 89 12.18 -5.09 4.38
C MET A 89 11.68 -6.53 4.24
N SER A 90 11.45 -6.98 3.01
CA SER A 90 10.78 -8.24 2.73
C SER A 90 11.76 -9.38 2.52
N LYS A 91 11.26 -10.61 2.71
CA LYS A 91 12.02 -11.83 2.39
C LYS A 91 12.02 -12.17 0.89
N HIS A 92 10.95 -11.83 0.18
CA HIS A 92 10.73 -12.22 -1.22
C HIS A 92 11.12 -11.12 -2.22
N GLY A 93 11.50 -9.96 -1.72
CA GLY A 93 11.86 -8.79 -2.51
C GLY A 93 10.67 -7.91 -2.86
N THR A 94 10.97 -6.63 -2.94
CA THR A 94 10.13 -5.59 -3.54
C THR A 94 10.61 -5.33 -4.96
N PHE A 95 9.72 -5.08 -5.91
CA PHE A 95 10.05 -4.80 -7.30
C PHE A 95 9.43 -3.48 -7.75
N ILE A 96 10.18 -2.65 -8.47
CA ILE A 96 9.73 -1.39 -9.05
C ILE A 96 9.90 -1.47 -10.55
N ASN A 97 8.82 -1.30 -11.31
CA ASN A 97 8.78 -1.45 -12.77
C ASN A 97 9.45 -2.76 -13.23
N GLY A 98 9.22 -3.85 -12.48
CA GLY A 98 9.82 -5.16 -12.72
C GLY A 98 11.26 -5.34 -12.24
N GLN A 99 11.96 -4.28 -11.82
CA GLN A 99 13.32 -4.37 -11.26
C GLN A 99 13.26 -4.60 -9.75
N ARG A 100 13.98 -5.61 -9.26
CA ARG A 100 14.05 -5.89 -7.81
C ARG A 100 14.81 -4.77 -7.10
N LEU A 101 14.27 -4.31 -6.00
CA LEU A 101 14.90 -3.37 -5.08
C LEU A 101 15.89 -4.11 -4.18
N ASP A 102 17.07 -3.54 -3.98
CA ASP A 102 18.07 -4.07 -3.05
C ASP A 102 18.17 -3.12 -1.84
N GLY A 103 17.51 -3.47 -0.74
CA GLY A 103 17.53 -2.68 0.49
C GLY A 103 16.77 -1.36 0.40
N ARG A 104 17.45 -0.22 0.39
CA ARG A 104 16.83 1.12 0.39
C ARG A 104 17.26 1.89 -0.84
N ASP A 105 16.29 2.40 -1.59
CA ASP A 105 16.52 3.18 -2.80
C ASP A 105 15.68 4.47 -2.83
N GLN A 106 16.02 5.37 -3.75
CA GLN A 106 15.34 6.64 -3.94
C GLN A 106 14.57 6.64 -5.26
N ILE A 107 13.25 6.84 -5.18
CA ILE A 107 12.40 6.90 -6.37
C ILE A 107 12.49 8.29 -7.01
N ILE A 108 13.24 8.39 -8.11
CA ILE A 108 13.40 9.63 -8.87
C ILE A 108 12.31 9.76 -9.96
N GLY A 109 11.82 8.64 -10.48
CA GLY A 109 10.96 8.57 -11.67
C GLY A 109 9.49 8.97 -11.48
N LEU A 110 8.97 8.97 -10.24
CA LEU A 110 7.54 9.14 -9.96
C LEU A 110 6.95 10.48 -10.45
N ARG A 111 7.81 11.48 -10.66
CA ARG A 111 7.41 12.78 -11.22
C ARG A 111 7.15 12.77 -12.72
N LYS A 112 7.73 11.82 -13.44
CA LYS A 112 7.63 11.74 -14.90
C LYS A 112 6.47 10.84 -15.33
N ALA A 113 6.32 9.72 -14.65
CA ALA A 113 5.33 8.71 -14.98
C ALA A 113 4.91 7.94 -13.72
N PRO A 114 3.70 7.35 -13.73
CA PRO A 114 3.34 6.35 -12.75
C PRO A 114 4.32 5.19 -12.80
N ILE A 115 4.58 4.58 -11.63
CA ILE A 115 5.43 3.39 -11.53
C ILE A 115 4.64 2.24 -10.95
N GLU A 116 5.05 1.03 -11.29
CA GLU A 116 4.50 -0.19 -10.73
C GLU A 116 5.37 -0.68 -9.57
N LEU A 117 4.79 -0.80 -8.38
CA LEU A 117 5.40 -1.36 -7.19
C LEU A 117 4.79 -2.74 -6.93
N ARG A 118 5.57 -3.80 -7.12
CA ARG A 118 5.16 -5.17 -6.82
C ARG A 118 5.83 -5.68 -5.54
N LEU A 119 5.05 -6.23 -4.62
CA LEU A 119 5.51 -6.82 -3.37
C LEU A 119 5.41 -8.35 -3.46
N GLY A 120 6.52 -9.04 -3.25
CA GLY A 120 6.58 -10.50 -3.40
C GLY A 120 6.15 -10.92 -4.81
N THR A 121 5.19 -11.86 -4.88
CA THR A 121 4.88 -12.55 -6.14
C THR A 121 3.69 -11.95 -6.90
N ASN A 122 2.68 -11.41 -6.21
CA ASN A 122 1.41 -11.05 -6.85
C ASN A 122 0.83 -9.68 -6.42
N GLU A 123 1.25 -9.15 -5.27
CA GLU A 123 0.77 -7.87 -4.77
C GLU A 123 1.32 -6.75 -5.64
N THR A 124 0.46 -6.03 -6.37
CA THR A 124 0.93 -5.00 -7.31
C THR A 124 0.18 -3.71 -7.10
N PHE A 125 0.93 -2.62 -6.97
CA PHE A 125 0.45 -1.26 -6.74
C PHE A 125 0.92 -0.35 -7.86
N ARG A 126 0.05 0.53 -8.32
CA ARG A 126 0.40 1.65 -9.16
C ARG A 126 0.63 2.86 -8.27
N MET A 127 1.84 3.39 -8.30
CA MET A 127 2.21 4.61 -7.59
C MET A 127 2.18 5.78 -8.55
N GLU A 128 1.54 6.88 -8.13
CA GLU A 128 1.42 8.11 -8.92
C GLU A 128 1.62 9.32 -8.01
N LEU A 129 2.33 10.35 -8.48
CA LEU A 129 2.44 11.61 -7.76
C LEU A 129 1.30 12.53 -8.18
N LEU A 130 0.40 12.84 -7.23
CA LEU A 130 -0.67 13.80 -7.41
C LEU A 130 -0.22 15.17 -6.90
N ARG A 131 -0.57 16.20 -7.66
CA ARG A 131 -0.43 17.60 -7.26
C ARG A 131 -1.83 18.16 -7.21
N GLU A 132 -2.38 18.26 -6.01
CA GLU A 132 -3.69 18.86 -5.83
C GLU A 132 -3.52 20.26 -5.22
N PRO A 133 -4.22 21.27 -5.75
CA PRO A 133 -4.36 22.52 -5.02
C PRO A 133 -5.08 22.17 -3.71
N ALA A 134 -4.61 22.68 -2.56
CA ALA A 134 -5.19 22.41 -1.25
C ALA A 134 -6.71 22.68 -1.23
N LYS A 135 -7.51 21.68 -1.61
CA LYS A 135 -8.95 21.65 -1.49
C LYS A 135 -9.25 20.49 -0.58
N LEU A 136 -9.87 20.81 0.55
CA LEU A 136 -10.37 19.86 1.53
C LEU A 136 -11.07 18.71 0.80
N GLN A 137 -10.53 17.50 0.89
CA GLN A 137 -11.33 16.30 0.68
C GLN A 137 -11.65 15.68 2.04
N PRO A 138 -12.91 15.25 2.23
CA PRO A 138 -13.48 14.96 3.54
C PRO A 138 -12.87 13.70 4.16
N LYS A 139 -12.79 13.73 5.49
CA LYS A 139 -12.56 12.60 6.38
C LYS A 139 -13.26 11.35 5.83
N ILE A 140 -12.48 10.31 5.54
CA ILE A 140 -12.98 8.96 5.32
C ILE A 140 -13.81 8.59 6.56
N THR A 141 -15.12 8.71 6.43
CA THR A 141 -16.07 8.26 7.44
C THR A 141 -16.32 6.79 7.13
N VAL A 142 -15.61 5.93 7.85
CA VAL A 142 -15.98 4.51 7.94
C VAL A 142 -17.31 4.46 8.68
N LYS A 143 -18.43 4.38 7.93
CA LYS A 143 -19.74 4.08 8.51
C LYS A 143 -19.70 2.65 9.04
N ARG A 144 -19.40 2.50 10.32
CA ARG A 144 -19.71 1.29 11.08
C ARG A 144 -21.24 1.20 11.13
N ARG A 145 -21.83 0.25 10.40
CA ARG A 145 -23.24 -0.11 10.61
C ARG A 145 -23.30 -0.86 11.94
N GLU A 146 -23.86 -0.20 12.95
CA GLU A 146 -24.36 -0.87 14.14
C GLU A 146 -25.66 -1.59 13.77
N ALA A 147 -25.72 -2.87 14.10
CA ALA A 147 -26.95 -3.66 14.19
C ALA A 147 -26.86 -4.46 15.50
#